data_AF-A0A963ZCN2-F1
#
_entry.id   AF-A0A963ZCN2-F1
#
_cell.length_a   1.000
_cell.length_b   1.000
_cell.length_c   1.000
_cell.angle_alpha   90.00
_cell.angle_beta   90.00
_cell.angle_gamma   90.00
#
_symmetry.space_group_name_H-M   'P 1'
#
loop_
_entity.id
_entity.type
_entity.pdbx_description
1 polymer ?
#
loop_
_entity_poly.entity_id
_entity_poly.type
_entity_poly.pdbx_seq_one_letter_code
_entity_poly.pdbx_strand_id
1 'polypeptide(L)'
;MNNKLLQKLGEETIYSAKGHFKACDLRRNLVTITIWSCAVLNVVGIVGLGGYWDKSFSIVGLFGTIALLIWNEGEGKDYRNNHKQAGEAYLATHKEVRELFFRDKVTPEELESINKKVRKLDKSEKPEIPHLARKWAQKAIQKYNETDNWFLDEHK
;
A
#
# COMPACT_ATOMS: atom_id res chain seq x y z
N MET A 1 -7.41 -31.20 -7.26
CA MET A 1 -6.61 -30.68 -8.41
C MET A 1 -6.75 -29.16 -8.61
N ASN A 2 -7.77 -28.48 -8.05
CA ASN A 2 -8.00 -27.03 -8.21
C ASN A 2 -7.28 -26.14 -7.17
N ASN A 3 -6.71 -26.74 -6.12
CA ASN A 3 -6.15 -26.00 -4.97
C ASN A 3 -4.94 -25.14 -5.34
N LYS A 4 -4.10 -25.57 -6.29
CA LYS A 4 -2.94 -24.79 -6.74
C LYS A 4 -3.30 -23.48 -7.44
N LEU A 5 -4.39 -23.47 -8.21
CA LEU A 5 -4.86 -22.24 -8.85
C LEU A 5 -5.42 -21.29 -7.79
N LEU A 6 -6.21 -21.79 -6.85
CA LEU A 6 -6.76 -20.99 -5.74
C LEU A 6 -5.64 -20.45 -4.83
N GLN A 7 -4.58 -21.23 -4.56
CA GLN A 7 -3.39 -20.76 -3.83
C GLN A 7 -2.72 -19.61 -4.57
N LYS A 8 -2.44 -19.78 -5.87
CA LYS A 8 -1.80 -18.73 -6.67
C LYS A 8 -2.64 -17.46 -6.72
N LEU A 9 -3.95 -17.59 -6.92
CA LEU A 9 -4.87 -16.46 -6.87
C LEU A 9 -4.92 -15.82 -5.48
N GLY A 10 -4.87 -16.64 -4.43
CA GLY A 10 -4.81 -16.19 -3.03
C GLY A 10 -3.55 -15.36 -2.77
N GLU A 11 -2.41 -15.85 -3.23
CA GLU A 11 -1.12 -15.16 -3.17
C GLU A 11 -1.17 -13.84 -3.95
N GLU A 12 -1.52 -13.86 -5.23
CA GLU A 12 -1.53 -12.67 -6.08
C GLU A 12 -2.46 -11.57 -5.52
N THR A 13 -3.64 -11.97 -5.03
CA THR A 13 -4.62 -11.02 -4.48
C THR A 13 -4.18 -10.41 -3.15
N ILE A 14 -3.61 -11.18 -2.22
CA ILE A 14 -3.18 -10.63 -0.92
C ILE A 14 -1.93 -9.77 -1.04
N TYR A 15 -0.96 -10.16 -1.86
CA TYR A 15 0.25 -9.36 -2.09
C TYR A 15 -0.12 -8.03 -2.77
N SER A 16 -1.06 -8.05 -3.71
CA SER A 16 -1.58 -6.84 -4.34
C SER A 16 -2.33 -5.96 -3.33
N ALA A 17 -3.27 -6.53 -2.57
CA ALA A 17 -4.02 -5.82 -1.54
C ALA A 17 -3.10 -5.14 -0.52
N LYS A 18 -2.18 -5.91 0.07
CA LYS A 18 -1.23 -5.43 1.07
C LYS A 18 -0.27 -4.41 0.46
N GLY A 19 0.16 -4.61 -0.79
CA GLY A 19 0.99 -3.66 -1.53
C GLY A 19 0.33 -2.29 -1.65
N HIS A 20 -0.95 -2.24 -2.01
CA HIS A 20 -1.71 -0.98 -2.06
C HIS A 20 -1.86 -0.33 -0.68
N PHE A 21 -2.15 -1.10 0.39
CA PHE A 21 -2.19 -0.53 1.74
C PHE A 21 -0.84 0.00 2.20
N LYS A 22 0.26 -0.72 1.93
CA LYS A 22 1.62 -0.25 2.26
C LYS A 22 2.04 0.96 1.42
N ALA A 23 1.51 1.14 0.21
CA ALA A 23 1.72 2.36 -0.57
C ALA A 23 1.08 3.58 0.12
N CYS A 24 -0.14 3.42 0.65
CA CYS A 24 -0.78 4.45 1.48
C CYS A 24 0.04 4.75 2.74
N ASP A 25 0.50 3.72 3.45
CA ASP A 25 1.32 3.88 4.66
C ASP A 25 2.65 4.58 4.36
N LEU A 26 3.32 4.19 3.27
CA LEU A 26 4.56 4.81 2.83
C LEU A 26 4.36 6.30 2.54
N ARG A 27 3.29 6.64 1.83
CA ARG A 27 2.95 8.03 1.54
C ARG A 27 2.66 8.81 2.82
N ARG A 28 1.89 8.24 3.75
CA ARG A 28 1.60 8.85 5.05
C ARG A 28 2.90 9.12 5.82
N ASN A 29 3.77 8.13 5.92
CA ASN A 29 5.04 8.26 6.63
C ASN A 29 5.95 9.30 5.98
N LEU A 30 6.04 9.33 4.64
CA LEU A 30 6.80 10.37 3.93
C LEU A 30 6.28 11.76 4.25
N VAL A 31 4.96 11.99 4.15
CA VAL A 31 4.36 13.29 4.49
C VAL A 31 4.64 13.66 5.94
N THR A 32 4.45 12.73 6.88
CA THR A 32 4.73 12.95 8.30
C THR A 32 6.20 13.31 8.55
N ILE A 33 7.14 12.58 7.95
CA ILE A 33 8.58 12.86 8.08
C ILE A 33 8.90 14.23 7.50
N THR A 34 8.38 14.58 6.31
CA THR A 34 8.66 15.89 5.71
C THR A 34 8.11 17.03 6.55
N ILE A 35 6.90 16.89 7.14
CA ILE A 35 6.34 17.89 8.07
C ILE A 35 7.27 18.07 9.27
N TRP A 36 7.71 16.98 9.90
CA TRP A 36 8.63 17.05 11.03
C TRP A 36 9.98 17.66 10.64
N SER A 37 10.52 17.33 9.46
CA SER A 37 11.74 17.93 8.94
C SER A 37 11.58 19.44 8.75
N CYS A 38 10.48 19.90 8.14
CA CYS A 38 10.19 21.33 7.99
C CYS A 38 10.06 22.03 9.36
N ALA A 39 9.39 21.40 10.33
CA ALA A 39 9.25 21.93 11.68
C ALA A 39 10.62 22.06 12.37
N VAL A 40 11.46 21.03 12.30
CA VAL A 40 12.83 21.06 12.87
C VAL A 40 13.68 22.13 12.19
N LEU A 41 13.64 22.27 10.87
CA LEU A 41 14.36 23.32 10.15
C LEU A 41 13.94 24.73 10.58
N ASN A 42 12.63 24.94 10.78
CA ASN A 42 12.12 26.22 11.29
C ASN A 42 12.57 26.47 12.74
N VAL A 43 12.53 25.47 13.61
CA VAL A 43 13.02 25.60 15.00
C VAL A 43 14.52 25.92 15.03
N VAL A 44 15.32 25.22 14.23
CA VAL A 44 16.77 25.49 14.10
C VAL A 44 17.02 26.91 13.59
N GLY A 45 16.28 27.35 12.57
CA GLY A 45 16.37 28.70 12.04
C GLY A 45 15.98 29.79 13.05
N ILE A 46 15.08 29.51 14.00
CA ILE A 46 14.70 30.42 15.09
C ILE A 46 15.73 30.43 16.22
N VAL A 47 16.20 29.25 16.63
CA VAL A 47 17.19 29.11 17.72
C VAL A 47 18.55 29.70 17.33
N GLY A 48 18.87 29.69 16.04
CA GLY A 48 20.02 30.36 15.47
C GLY A 48 21.30 29.54 15.58
N LEU A 49 21.75 28.97 14.46
CA LEU A 49 23.09 28.39 14.30
C LEU A 49 24.12 29.43 13.84
N GLY A 50 23.68 30.66 13.52
CA GLY A 50 24.51 31.79 13.16
C GLY A 50 24.57 32.06 11.66
N GLY A 51 24.41 33.34 11.29
CA GLY A 51 24.71 33.86 9.96
C GLY A 51 23.59 33.67 8.93
N TYR A 52 23.99 33.44 7.68
CA TYR A 52 23.10 33.33 6.51
C TYR A 52 22.19 32.09 6.55
N TRP A 53 22.66 31.00 7.18
CA TRP A 53 22.00 29.70 7.19
C TRP A 53 20.65 29.67 7.92
N ASP A 54 20.50 30.45 8.99
CA ASP A 54 19.26 30.52 9.78
C ASP A 54 18.07 31.03 8.96
N LYS A 55 18.34 32.04 8.11
CA LYS A 55 17.35 32.59 7.18
C LYS A 55 17.00 31.59 6.08
N SER A 56 18.01 30.91 5.52
CA SER A 56 17.79 29.89 4.49
C SER A 56 16.97 28.71 5.02
N PHE A 57 17.26 28.19 6.22
CA PHE A 57 16.49 27.09 6.82
C PHE A 57 15.04 27.47 7.11
N SER A 58 14.80 28.69 7.59
CA SER A 58 13.45 29.20 7.83
C SER A 58 12.65 29.39 6.54
N ILE A 59 13.27 29.91 5.49
CA ILE A 59 12.63 30.08 4.17
C ILE A 59 12.30 28.71 3.57
N VAL A 60 13.26 27.78 3.55
CA VAL A 60 13.05 26.42 3.03
C VAL A 60 11.99 25.67 3.84
N GLY A 61 12.00 25.78 5.17
CA GLY A 61 11.00 25.18 6.05
C GLY A 61 9.60 25.72 5.79
N LEU A 62 9.44 27.04 5.64
CA LEU A 62 8.17 27.68 5.35
C LEU A 62 7.62 27.29 3.96
N PHE A 63 8.40 27.48 2.90
CA PHE A 63 7.96 27.13 1.55
C PHE A 63 7.74 25.63 1.37
N GLY A 64 8.55 24.80 2.02
CA GLY A 64 8.35 23.34 2.07
C GLY A 64 7.02 22.96 2.72
N THR A 65 6.63 23.64 3.80
CA THR A 65 5.34 23.41 4.47
C THR A 65 4.17 23.82 3.58
N ILE A 66 4.26 24.97 2.90
CA ILE A 66 3.22 25.45 1.97
C ILE A 66 3.08 24.47 0.78
N ALA A 67 4.19 24.06 0.18
CA ALA A 67 4.19 23.09 -0.91
C ALA A 67 3.58 21.73 -0.48
N LEU A 68 3.90 21.27 0.73
CA LEU A 68 3.31 20.07 1.31
C LEU A 68 1.80 20.18 1.49
N LEU A 69 1.29 21.33 1.96
CA LEU A 69 -0.14 21.55 2.14
C LEU A 69 -0.87 21.49 0.79
N ILE A 70 -0.36 22.22 -0.22
CA ILE A 70 -0.94 22.23 -1.57
C ILE A 70 -0.94 20.82 -2.17
N TRP A 71 0.19 20.10 -2.08
CA TRP A 71 0.28 18.74 -2.60
C TRP A 71 -0.70 17.80 -1.88
N ASN A 72 -0.74 17.85 -0.54
CA ASN A 72 -1.54 16.92 0.25
C ASN A 72 -3.04 17.17 0.11
N GLU A 73 -3.45 18.40 -0.19
CA GLU A 73 -4.86 18.77 -0.38
C GLU A 73 -5.43 18.26 -1.71
N GLY A 74 -4.65 18.31 -2.79
CA GLY A 74 -5.01 17.74 -4.10
C GLY A 74 -4.59 16.27 -4.23
N GLU A 75 -3.42 16.06 -4.83
CA GLU A 75 -2.94 14.72 -5.24
C GLU A 75 -2.79 13.72 -4.08
N GLY A 76 -2.47 14.20 -2.88
CA GLY A 76 -2.26 13.32 -1.72
C GLY A 76 -3.52 12.61 -1.23
N LYS A 77 -4.71 13.18 -1.43
CA LYS A 77 -5.99 12.55 -1.07
C LYS A 77 -6.41 11.54 -2.12
N ASP A 78 -6.36 11.92 -3.39
CA ASP A 78 -6.76 11.04 -4.50
C ASP A 78 -5.85 9.82 -4.60
N TYR A 79 -4.53 10.00 -4.46
CA TYR A 79 -3.58 8.89 -4.42
C TYR A 79 -3.94 7.86 -3.34
N ARG A 80 -4.23 8.32 -2.11
CA ARG A 80 -4.57 7.43 -0.99
C ARG A 80 -5.93 6.76 -1.18
N ASN A 81 -6.92 7.49 -1.67
CA ASN A 81 -8.24 6.93 -1.94
C ASN A 81 -8.17 5.85 -3.02
N ASN A 82 -7.47 6.11 -4.12
CA ASN A 82 -7.34 5.17 -5.22
C ASN A 82 -6.58 3.90 -4.81
N HIS A 83 -5.48 4.03 -4.06
CA HIS A 83 -4.78 2.86 -3.50
C HIS A 83 -5.66 2.10 -2.50
N LYS A 84 -6.39 2.80 -1.62
CA LYS A 84 -7.29 2.16 -0.66
C LYS A 84 -8.40 1.37 -1.35
N GLN A 85 -9.07 1.96 -2.34
CA GLN A 85 -10.13 1.30 -3.11
C GLN A 85 -9.60 0.05 -3.84
N ALA A 86 -8.46 0.16 -4.52
CA ALA A 86 -7.83 -0.99 -5.17
C ALA A 86 -7.46 -2.09 -4.15
N GLY A 87 -6.87 -1.69 -3.01
CA GLY A 87 -6.51 -2.61 -1.94
C GLY A 87 -7.71 -3.35 -1.35
N GLU A 88 -8.82 -2.64 -1.12
CA GLU A 88 -10.08 -3.22 -0.63
C GLU A 88 -10.70 -4.19 -1.65
N ALA A 89 -10.67 -3.87 -2.94
CA ALA A 89 -11.18 -4.75 -4.00
C ALA A 89 -10.37 -6.06 -4.11
N TYR A 90 -9.04 -5.98 -4.04
CA TYR A 90 -8.18 -7.17 -3.98
C TYR A 90 -8.38 -7.97 -2.70
N LEU A 91 -8.55 -7.30 -1.55
CA LEU A 91 -8.78 -7.97 -0.27
C LEU A 91 -10.14 -8.70 -0.23
N ALA A 92 -11.18 -8.08 -0.79
CA ALA A 92 -12.49 -8.71 -0.93
C ALA A 92 -12.38 -9.97 -1.80
N THR A 93 -11.70 -9.87 -2.94
CA THR A 93 -11.46 -11.02 -3.83
C THR A 93 -10.63 -12.10 -3.14
N HIS A 94 -9.61 -11.73 -2.37
CA HIS A 94 -8.82 -12.69 -1.60
C HIS A 94 -9.67 -13.48 -0.60
N LYS A 95 -10.63 -12.82 0.08
CA LYS A 95 -11.56 -13.49 0.99
C LYS A 95 -12.46 -14.49 0.26
N GLU A 96 -12.97 -14.14 -0.92
CA GLU A 96 -13.73 -15.07 -1.76
C GLU A 96 -12.87 -16.27 -2.19
N VAL A 97 -11.62 -16.05 -2.60
CA VAL A 97 -10.69 -17.13 -2.96
C VAL A 97 -10.44 -18.05 -1.76
N ARG A 98 -10.24 -17.47 -0.57
CA ARG A 98 -10.05 -18.23 0.68
C ARG A 98 -11.27 -19.09 0.99
N GLU A 99 -12.47 -18.54 0.86
CA GLU A 99 -13.72 -19.28 1.08
C GLU A 99 -13.86 -20.47 0.11
N LEU A 100 -13.49 -20.29 -1.16
CA LEU A 100 -13.46 -21.41 -2.12
C LEU A 100 -12.37 -22.42 -1.80
N PHE A 101 -11.20 -21.97 -1.32
CA PHE A 101 -10.08 -22.86 -0.99
C PHE A 101 -10.43 -23.85 0.12
N PHE A 102 -11.17 -23.41 1.15
CA PHE A 102 -11.58 -24.26 2.27
C PHE A 102 -12.90 -25.03 2.04
N ARG A 103 -13.48 -24.96 0.83
CA ARG A 103 -14.72 -25.67 0.50
C ARG A 103 -14.42 -27.07 -0.07
N ASP A 104 -15.18 -28.08 0.37
CA ASP A 104 -14.98 -29.49 -0.02
C ASP A 104 -15.10 -29.76 -1.53
N LYS A 105 -15.96 -29.01 -2.23
CA LYS A 105 -16.16 -29.11 -3.68
C LYS A 105 -16.28 -27.70 -4.26
N VAL A 106 -15.45 -27.42 -5.26
CA VAL A 106 -15.46 -26.17 -6.04
C VAL A 106 -15.78 -26.51 -7.48
N THR A 107 -16.81 -25.88 -8.05
CA THR A 107 -17.17 -26.15 -9.44
C THR A 107 -16.26 -25.38 -10.41
N PRO A 108 -16.07 -25.86 -11.65
CA PRO A 108 -15.31 -25.14 -12.66
C PRO A 108 -15.84 -23.72 -12.92
N GLU A 109 -17.16 -23.52 -12.83
CA GLU A 109 -17.82 -22.22 -13.04
C GLU A 109 -17.45 -21.21 -11.94
N GLU A 110 -17.39 -21.64 -10.68
CA GLU A 110 -16.96 -20.81 -9.55
C GLU A 110 -15.50 -20.37 -9.71
N LEU A 111 -14.63 -21.31 -10.11
CA LEU A 111 -13.21 -21.06 -10.33
C LEU A 111 -12.98 -20.09 -11.49
N GLU A 112 -13.72 -20.26 -12.59
CA GLU A 112 -13.64 -19.36 -13.75
C GLU A 112 -14.18 -17.96 -13.41
N SER A 113 -15.25 -17.89 -12.60
CA SER A 113 -15.81 -16.62 -12.11
C SER A 113 -14.77 -15.82 -11.30
N ILE A 114 -14.11 -16.45 -10.33
CA ILE A 114 -13.06 -15.78 -9.54
C ILE A 114 -11.87 -15.39 -10.42
N ASN A 115 -11.41 -16.26 -11.32
CA ASN A 115 -10.31 -15.95 -12.23
C ASN A 115 -10.65 -14.74 -13.13
N LYS A 116 -11.90 -14.66 -13.63
CA LYS A 116 -12.39 -13.49 -14.38
C LYS A 116 -12.41 -12.23 -13.52
N LYS A 117 -12.82 -12.31 -12.25
CA LYS A 117 -12.79 -11.18 -11.31
C LYS A 117 -11.36 -10.68 -11.08
N VAL A 118 -10.41 -11.57 -10.79
CA VAL A 118 -8.99 -11.22 -10.58
C VAL A 118 -8.42 -10.56 -11.84
N ARG A 119 -8.62 -11.16 -13.02
CA ARG A 119 -8.18 -10.55 -14.30
C ARG A 119 -8.80 -9.19 -14.57
N LYS A 120 -10.06 -8.97 -14.16
CA LYS A 120 -10.72 -7.68 -14.28
C LYS A 120 -10.10 -6.63 -13.36
N LEU A 121 -9.74 -7.01 -12.13
CA LEU A 121 -9.00 -6.15 -11.19
C LEU A 121 -7.57 -5.88 -11.68
N ASP A 122 -6.94 -6.85 -12.34
CA ASP A 122 -5.61 -6.65 -12.91
C ASP A 122 -5.61 -5.63 -14.04
N LYS A 123 -6.67 -5.63 -14.85
CA LYS A 123 -6.87 -4.69 -15.96
C LYS A 123 -7.54 -3.37 -15.58
N SER A 124 -8.14 -3.26 -14.40
CA SER A 124 -8.78 -2.02 -13.99
C SER A 124 -7.74 -0.92 -13.80
N GLU A 125 -8.14 0.32 -14.09
CA GLU A 125 -7.32 1.50 -13.83
C GLU A 125 -7.05 1.61 -12.32
N LYS A 126 -5.78 1.43 -11.93
CA LYS A 126 -5.35 1.46 -10.54
C LYS A 126 -3.96 2.07 -10.44
N PRO A 127 -3.63 2.75 -9.33
CA PRO A 127 -2.34 3.38 -9.18
C PRO A 127 -1.24 2.32 -9.00
N GLU A 128 -0.06 2.59 -9.56
CA GLU A 128 1.05 1.65 -9.48
C GLU A 128 1.56 1.53 -8.04
N ILE A 129 1.74 0.29 -7.57
CA ILE A 129 2.34 0.04 -6.25
C ILE A 129 3.85 0.29 -6.33
N PRO A 130 4.40 1.25 -5.56
CA PRO A 130 5.84 1.51 -5.52
C PRO A 130 6.65 0.29 -5.07
N HIS A 131 7.87 0.13 -5.58
CA HIS A 131 8.74 -1.00 -5.25
C HIS A 131 8.98 -1.17 -3.74
N LEU A 132 9.17 -0.07 -3.02
CA LEU A 132 9.35 -0.10 -1.56
C LEU A 132 8.10 -0.62 -0.85
N ALA A 133 6.91 -0.24 -1.30
CA ALA A 133 5.65 -0.75 -0.77
C ALA A 133 5.47 -2.24 -1.05
N ARG A 134 5.87 -2.73 -2.24
CA ARG A 134 5.86 -4.17 -2.57
C ARG A 134 6.77 -4.97 -1.63
N LYS A 135 8.02 -4.51 -1.44
CA LYS A 135 8.97 -5.16 -0.51
C LYS A 135 8.46 -5.14 0.93
N TRP A 136 7.82 -4.04 1.34
CA TRP A 136 7.26 -3.93 2.68
C TRP A 136 6.06 -4.87 2.86
N ALA A 137 5.16 -4.95 1.88
CA ALA A 137 4.05 -5.89 1.87
C ALA A 137 4.54 -7.34 1.94
N GLN A 138 5.55 -7.70 1.14
CA GLN A 138 6.16 -9.03 1.20
C GLN A 138 6.72 -9.36 2.57
N LYS A 139 7.50 -8.45 3.18
CA LYS A 139 7.99 -8.63 4.55
C LYS A 139 6.86 -8.75 5.57
N ALA A 140 5.79 -7.96 5.42
CA ALA A 140 4.61 -8.01 6.29
C ALA A 140 3.90 -9.36 6.25
N ILE A 141 3.71 -9.91 5.05
CA ILE A 141 3.06 -11.19 4.83
C ILE A 141 3.96 -12.33 5.34
N GLN A 142 5.21 -12.39 4.89
CA GLN A 142 6.10 -13.53 5.13
C GLN A 142 6.72 -13.56 6.53
N LYS A 143 7.09 -12.40 7.10
CA LYS A 143 7.88 -12.33 8.35
C LYS A 143 7.03 -12.01 9.57
N TYR A 144 6.01 -11.17 9.41
CA TYR A 144 5.22 -10.67 10.53
C TYR A 144 3.86 -11.37 10.67
N ASN A 145 3.53 -12.29 9.76
CA ASN A 145 2.26 -13.01 9.74
C ASN A 145 1.06 -12.06 9.88
N GLU A 146 1.17 -10.85 9.28
CA GLU A 146 0.13 -9.81 9.37
C GLU A 146 -1.15 -10.19 8.58
N THR A 147 -1.13 -11.33 7.89
CA THR A 147 -2.20 -11.85 7.06
C THR A 147 -2.34 -13.35 7.29
N ASP A 148 -3.56 -13.84 7.06
CA ASP A 148 -3.86 -15.27 7.07
C ASP A 148 -3.14 -15.92 5.88
N ASN A 149 -2.09 -16.71 6.16
CA ASN A 149 -1.11 -17.21 5.20
C ASN A 149 -1.44 -18.62 4.70
N TRP A 150 -2.71 -19.02 4.73
CA TRP A 150 -3.22 -20.31 4.29
C TRP A 150 -2.77 -20.75 2.88
N PHE A 151 -2.43 -19.80 2.00
CA PHE A 151 -1.92 -20.05 0.65
C PHE A 151 -0.41 -20.37 0.61
N LEU A 152 0.32 -20.19 1.71
CA LEU A 152 1.74 -20.53 1.86
C LEU A 152 1.97 -21.94 2.47
N ASP A 153 0.93 -22.54 3.07
CA ASP A 153 1.03 -23.79 3.84
C ASP A 153 0.99 -25.08 2.99
N GLU A 154 1.87 -25.20 1.98
CA GLU A 154 2.18 -26.49 1.31
C GLU A 154 3.63 -26.96 1.53
N HIS A 155 4.36 -26.34 2.46
CA HIS A 155 5.73 -26.74 2.85
C HIS A 155 5.86 -27.35 4.25
N LYS A 156 4.77 -27.92 4.81
CA LYS A 156 4.84 -28.79 6.00
C LYS A 156 4.13 -30.10 5.77
#